data_AF-A0A6A3GIM6-F1
#
_entry.id   AF-A0A6A3GIM6-F1
#
_cell.length_a   1.000
_cell.length_b   1.000
_cell.length_c   1.000
_cell.angle_alpha   90.00
_cell.angle_beta   90.00
_cell.angle_gamma   90.00
#
_symmetry.space_group_name_H-M   'P 1'
#
loop_
_entity.id
_entity.type
_entity.pdbx_description
1 polymer ?
#
loop_
_entity_poly.entity_id
_entity_poly.type
_entity_poly.pdbx_seq_one_letter_code
_entity_poly.pdbx_strand_id
1 'polypeptide(L)'
;MSDDDFAKGKWPFGGEGEPDDVPVPSGAAAQISDVLARADEQAGEYSFGGQADSLPAAPGLVVDEVGSIPVPITAEQAEKLIEQCKKSPFGHNFETKMDETVRQSWQLEPTQVRFENMAWQSGLEKLRDVIADRLGYEDIPLQCVLYKLLVYGEGGHFVKHQDTEKEDGMIATLVVQLPSSHEGGGSGRLPRW
;
A
#
# COMPACT_ATOMS: atom_id res chain seq x y z
N MET A 1 -32.59 16.95 -10.05
CA MET A 1 -32.40 17.78 -11.25
C MET A 1 -33.49 17.36 -12.21
N SER A 2 -34.39 18.28 -12.54
CA SER A 2 -35.53 18.02 -13.42
C SER A 2 -35.18 18.37 -14.86
N ASP A 3 -35.81 17.70 -15.83
CA ASP A 3 -35.58 17.93 -17.27
C ASP A 3 -35.83 19.39 -17.72
N ASP A 4 -36.58 20.17 -16.94
CA ASP A 4 -36.80 21.60 -17.15
C ASP A 4 -35.53 22.47 -17.06
N ASP A 5 -34.45 21.98 -16.42
CA ASP A 5 -33.19 22.71 -16.28
C ASP A 5 -32.45 22.84 -17.63
N PHE A 6 -32.73 21.95 -18.60
CA PHE A 6 -32.06 21.91 -19.92
C PHE A 6 -32.88 22.57 -21.04
N ALA A 7 -34.15 22.88 -20.81
CA ALA A 7 -35.06 23.40 -21.84
C ALA A 7 -34.71 24.82 -22.33
N LYS A 8 -33.87 25.55 -21.60
CA LYS A 8 -33.47 26.93 -21.95
C LYS A 8 -32.18 27.04 -22.76
N GLY A 9 -31.55 25.92 -23.13
CA GLY A 9 -30.33 25.90 -23.96
C GLY A 9 -29.11 26.57 -23.31
N LYS A 10 -29.22 27.09 -22.09
CA LYS A 10 -28.11 27.66 -21.33
C LYS A 10 -27.44 26.54 -20.55
N TRP A 11 -26.40 25.97 -21.15
CA TRP A 11 -25.49 25.08 -20.46
C TRP A 11 -24.81 25.86 -19.33
N PRO A 12 -24.82 25.39 -18.07
CA PRO A 12 -24.26 26.14 -16.93
C PRO A 12 -22.73 26.29 -17.00
N PHE A 13 -22.08 25.63 -17.97
CA PHE A 13 -20.65 25.73 -18.25
C PHE A 13 -20.34 26.48 -19.57
N GLY A 14 -21.34 27.08 -20.21
CA GLY A 14 -21.13 27.89 -21.41
C GLY A 14 -20.59 29.27 -21.03
N GLY A 15 -19.28 29.48 -21.17
CA GLY A 15 -18.69 30.82 -21.15
C GLY A 15 -18.94 31.53 -22.48
N GLU A 16 -19.16 32.85 -22.44
CA GLU A 16 -18.99 33.71 -23.61
C GLU A 16 -17.49 34.04 -23.71
N GLY A 17 -16.83 33.59 -24.79
CA GLY A 17 -15.42 33.86 -25.05
C GLY A 17 -15.10 33.64 -26.53
N GLU A 18 -14.19 34.46 -27.05
CA GLU A 18 -13.65 34.33 -28.41
C GLU A 18 -12.68 33.13 -28.49
N PRO A 19 -12.34 32.62 -29.69
CA PRO A 19 -11.50 31.42 -29.86
C PRO A 19 -10.12 31.48 -29.20
N ASP A 20 -9.61 32.70 -28.98
CA ASP A 20 -8.31 32.96 -28.36
C ASP A 20 -8.41 33.39 -26.88
N ASP A 21 -9.63 33.46 -26.32
CA ASP A 21 -9.82 33.80 -24.92
C ASP A 21 -9.36 32.64 -24.04
N VAL A 22 -8.36 32.91 -23.21
CA VAL A 22 -8.00 32.03 -22.09
C VAL A 22 -8.87 32.45 -20.91
N PRO A 23 -9.85 31.64 -20.48
CA PRO A 23 -10.66 31.99 -19.32
C PRO A 23 -9.76 32.07 -18.09
N VAL A 24 -9.56 33.28 -17.59
CA VAL A 24 -8.82 33.52 -16.35
C VAL A 24 -9.83 33.49 -15.20
N PRO A 25 -9.79 32.48 -14.32
CA PRO A 25 -10.67 32.46 -13.16
C PRO A 25 -10.41 33.72 -12.31
N SER A 26 -11.47 34.32 -11.78
CA SER A 26 -11.41 35.51 -10.93
C SER A 26 -12.18 35.29 -9.62
N GLY A 27 -11.89 36.10 -8.61
CA GLY A 27 -12.53 35.97 -7.29
C GLY A 27 -12.20 34.63 -6.61
N ALA A 28 -13.22 33.98 -6.03
CA ALA A 28 -13.05 32.72 -5.29
C ALA A 28 -12.50 31.58 -6.17
N ALA A 29 -12.82 31.57 -7.48
CA ALA A 29 -12.31 30.55 -8.40
C ALA A 29 -10.80 30.68 -8.63
N ALA A 30 -10.25 31.91 -8.65
CA ALA A 30 -8.81 32.13 -8.73
C ALA A 30 -8.11 31.60 -7.48
N GLN A 31 -8.69 31.85 -6.30
CA GLN A 31 -8.15 31.36 -5.03
C GLN A 31 -8.17 29.82 -4.95
N ILE A 32 -9.24 29.18 -5.43
CA ILE A 32 -9.31 27.71 -5.52
C ILE A 32 -8.26 27.20 -6.52
N SER A 33 -8.12 27.84 -7.68
CA SER A 33 -7.11 27.48 -8.67
C SER A 33 -5.69 27.61 -8.11
N ASP A 34 -5.39 28.65 -7.34
CA ASP A 34 -4.09 28.85 -6.69
C ASP A 34 -3.82 27.78 -5.62
N VAL A 35 -4.85 27.40 -4.85
CA VAL A 35 -4.75 26.31 -3.87
C VAL A 35 -4.52 24.97 -4.56
N LEU A 36 -5.24 24.69 -5.65
CA LEU A 36 -5.08 23.46 -6.43
C LEU A 36 -3.73 23.41 -7.16
N ALA A 37 -3.25 24.53 -7.69
CA ALA A 37 -1.94 24.61 -8.34
C ALA A 37 -0.81 24.36 -7.33
N ARG A 38 -0.92 24.88 -6.10
CA ARG A 38 0.02 24.57 -5.01
C ARG A 38 -0.08 23.12 -4.55
N ALA A 39 -1.28 22.53 -4.59
CA ALA A 39 -1.47 21.12 -4.27
C ALA A 39 -0.74 20.21 -5.27
N ASP A 40 -0.65 20.60 -6.56
CA ASP A 40 0.10 19.85 -7.57
C ASP A 40 1.62 19.90 -7.33
N GLU A 41 2.15 21.07 -6.91
CA GLU A 41 3.57 21.23 -6.55
C GLU A 41 3.97 20.48 -5.26
N GLN A 42 3.00 20.23 -4.36
CA GLN A 42 3.19 19.54 -3.08
C GLN A 42 2.61 18.12 -3.06
N ALA A 43 2.16 17.58 -4.20
CA ALA A 43 1.35 16.36 -4.25
C ALA A 43 2.07 15.07 -3.80
N GLY A 44 3.38 15.14 -3.53
CA GLY A 44 4.20 13.95 -3.30
C GLY A 44 4.12 12.95 -4.45
N GLU A 45 4.65 11.76 -4.21
CA GLU A 45 4.53 10.60 -5.08
C GLU A 45 3.31 9.77 -4.70
N TYR A 46 2.62 9.18 -5.67
CA TYR A 46 1.48 8.29 -5.40
C TYR A 46 1.88 6.90 -4.90
N SER A 47 3.08 6.44 -5.27
CA SER A 47 3.64 5.15 -4.87
C SER A 47 5.14 5.13 -5.15
N PHE A 48 5.91 4.49 -4.28
CA PHE A 48 7.32 4.26 -4.52
C PHE A 48 7.79 2.91 -3.97
N GLY A 49 8.96 2.47 -4.43
CA GLY A 49 9.60 1.26 -3.96
C GLY A 49 11.11 1.32 -4.12
N GLY A 50 11.81 0.41 -3.45
CA GLY A 50 13.27 0.34 -3.47
C GLY A 50 13.80 -0.47 -2.30
N GLN A 51 15.12 -0.53 -2.21
CA GLN A 51 15.79 -1.11 -1.06
C GLN A 51 15.59 -0.22 0.17
N ALA A 52 15.16 -0.83 1.29
CA ALA A 52 14.97 -0.11 2.54
C ALA A 52 16.28 -0.08 3.33
N ASP A 53 17.19 0.83 3.00
CA ASP A 53 18.52 0.92 3.61
C ASP A 53 18.51 1.25 5.11
N SER A 54 17.40 1.81 5.61
CA SER A 54 17.20 2.06 7.04
C SER A 54 16.93 0.78 7.84
N LEU A 55 16.55 -0.31 7.18
CA LEU A 55 16.13 -1.57 7.80
C LEU A 55 17.28 -2.59 7.77
N PRO A 56 17.78 -3.05 8.93
CA PRO A 56 18.80 -4.08 8.98
C PRO A 56 18.25 -5.41 8.47
N ALA A 57 19.00 -6.18 7.68
CA ALA A 57 18.48 -7.40 7.04
C ALA A 57 17.73 -8.37 7.98
N ALA A 58 18.18 -8.51 9.24
CA ALA A 58 17.53 -9.34 10.24
C ALA A 58 16.55 -8.54 11.11
N PRO A 59 15.23 -8.77 11.02
CA PRO A 59 14.24 -8.00 11.77
C PRO A 59 14.00 -8.52 13.20
N GLY A 60 14.60 -9.67 13.57
CA GLY A 60 14.29 -10.36 14.83
C GLY A 60 12.84 -10.85 14.85
N LEU A 61 12.38 -11.46 13.75
CA LEU A 61 11.02 -11.95 13.60
C LEU A 61 10.77 -13.11 14.56
N VAL A 62 9.73 -13.00 15.38
CA VAL A 62 9.25 -14.06 16.27
C VAL A 62 7.78 -14.29 16.00
N VAL A 63 7.40 -15.56 15.83
CA VAL A 63 6.02 -15.98 15.61
C VAL A 63 5.59 -16.87 16.78
N ASP A 64 4.40 -16.63 17.31
CA ASP A 64 3.86 -17.47 18.39
C ASP A 64 3.82 -18.95 17.95
N GLU A 65 4.09 -19.86 18.88
CA GLU A 65 4.20 -21.32 18.67
C GLU A 65 5.36 -21.81 17.76
N VAL A 66 5.93 -20.96 16.88
CA VAL A 66 7.09 -21.31 16.03
C VAL A 66 8.41 -20.84 16.66
N GLY A 67 8.39 -19.68 17.31
CA GLY A 67 9.58 -19.03 17.88
C GLY A 67 10.28 -18.09 16.89
N SER A 68 11.60 -17.93 17.07
CA SER A 68 12.41 -17.03 16.25
C SER A 68 12.58 -17.56 14.83
N ILE A 69 12.27 -16.71 13.85
CA ILE A 69 12.42 -16.99 12.41
C ILE A 69 13.66 -16.25 11.89
N PRO A 70 14.75 -16.96 11.56
CA PRO A 70 15.90 -16.34 10.93
C PRO A 70 15.58 -15.98 9.48
N VAL A 71 16.37 -15.04 8.96
CA VAL A 71 16.36 -14.65 7.55
C VAL A 71 17.78 -14.80 6.98
N PRO A 72 17.97 -15.32 5.75
CA PRO A 72 16.93 -15.81 4.84
C PRO A 72 16.17 -17.03 5.39
N ILE A 73 14.85 -17.04 5.19
CA ILE A 73 13.99 -18.14 5.65
C ILE A 73 14.31 -19.44 4.91
N THR A 74 14.28 -20.58 5.63
CA THR A 74 14.44 -21.92 5.04
C THR A 74 13.09 -22.57 4.72
N ALA A 75 13.08 -23.57 3.85
CA ALA A 75 11.87 -24.34 3.54
C ALA A 75 11.22 -24.96 4.79
N GLU A 76 12.03 -25.54 5.68
CA GLU A 76 11.56 -26.12 6.95
C GLU A 76 10.87 -25.07 7.85
N GLN A 77 11.38 -23.85 7.88
CA GLN A 77 10.78 -22.77 8.66
C GLN A 77 9.53 -22.22 8.00
N ALA A 78 9.51 -22.13 6.67
CA ALA A 78 8.33 -21.74 5.92
C ALA A 78 7.18 -22.75 6.14
N GLU A 79 7.46 -24.05 6.14
CA GLU A 79 6.48 -25.09 6.45
C GLU A 79 5.90 -24.93 7.86
N LYS A 80 6.75 -24.75 8.88
CA LYS A 80 6.30 -24.49 10.26
C LYS A 80 5.46 -23.22 10.40
N LEU A 81 5.80 -22.16 9.65
CA LEU A 81 4.98 -20.95 9.61
C LEU A 81 3.62 -21.22 8.96
N ILE A 82 3.60 -21.91 7.83
CA ILE A 82 2.38 -22.23 7.09
C ILE A 82 1.40 -23.04 7.96
N GLU A 83 1.89 -23.97 8.78
CA GLU A 83 1.06 -24.73 9.74
C GLU A 83 0.33 -23.83 10.74
N GLN A 84 0.91 -22.68 11.09
CA GLN A 84 0.33 -21.70 12.02
C GLN A 84 -0.53 -20.63 11.34
N CYS A 85 -0.46 -20.55 10.01
CA CYS A 85 -1.17 -19.55 9.26
C CYS A 85 -2.62 -19.96 8.97
N LYS A 86 -3.48 -18.95 8.80
CA LYS A 86 -4.76 -19.14 8.12
C LYS A 86 -4.55 -18.97 6.62
N LYS A 87 -5.27 -19.74 5.80
CA LYS A 87 -5.36 -19.43 4.35
C LYS A 87 -5.86 -18.00 4.20
N SER A 88 -5.14 -17.16 3.45
CA SER A 88 -5.53 -15.77 3.26
C SER A 88 -6.84 -15.71 2.46
N PRO A 89 -7.91 -15.06 2.95
CA PRO A 89 -9.12 -14.86 2.17
C PRO A 89 -8.82 -13.97 0.95
N PHE A 90 -9.50 -14.22 -0.17
CA PHE A 90 -9.50 -13.33 -1.33
C PHE A 90 -10.83 -12.57 -1.39
N GLY A 91 -10.75 -11.24 -1.48
CA GLY A 91 -11.90 -10.38 -1.74
C GLY A 91 -12.05 -10.16 -3.25
N HIS A 92 -13.08 -10.73 -3.86
CA HIS A 92 -13.54 -10.31 -5.18
C HIS A 92 -14.86 -9.57 -4.95
N ASN A 93 -14.78 -8.24 -4.80
CA ASN A 93 -15.88 -7.42 -4.27
C ASN A 93 -16.31 -7.90 -2.87
N PHE A 94 -17.58 -7.75 -2.48
CA PHE A 94 -18.09 -8.07 -1.13
C PHE A 94 -18.20 -9.58 -0.81
N GLU A 95 -17.63 -10.47 -1.62
CA GLU A 95 -17.68 -11.92 -1.38
C GLU A 95 -16.28 -12.51 -1.19
N THR A 96 -16.10 -13.23 -0.08
CA THR A 96 -14.90 -14.04 0.18
C THR A 96 -15.03 -15.37 -0.58
N LYS A 97 -14.23 -15.56 -1.64
CA LYS A 97 -14.16 -16.85 -2.36
C LYS A 97 -12.81 -17.53 -2.10
N MET A 98 -12.86 -18.79 -1.68
CA MET A 98 -11.69 -19.66 -1.53
C MET A 98 -11.51 -20.47 -2.82
N ASP A 99 -10.88 -19.87 -3.84
CA ASP A 99 -10.49 -20.62 -5.03
C ASP A 99 -9.01 -21.04 -4.93
N GLU A 100 -8.77 -22.33 -4.73
CA GLU A 100 -7.44 -22.93 -4.55
C GLU A 100 -6.57 -22.85 -5.82
N THR A 101 -7.17 -22.55 -6.98
CA THR A 101 -6.45 -22.36 -8.24
C THR A 101 -5.87 -20.95 -8.41
N VAL A 102 -6.26 -20.00 -7.54
CA VAL A 102 -5.95 -18.58 -7.70
C VAL A 102 -4.85 -18.09 -6.75
N ARG A 103 -4.57 -18.73 -5.60
CA ARG A 103 -3.43 -18.32 -4.74
C ARG A 103 -3.08 -19.31 -3.62
N GLN A 104 -1.82 -19.73 -3.54
CA GLN A 104 -1.24 -20.37 -2.33
C GLN A 104 -0.58 -19.30 -1.46
N SER A 105 -1.40 -18.55 -0.73
CA SER A 105 -0.92 -17.54 0.22
C SER A 105 -1.53 -17.73 1.60
N TRP A 106 -0.70 -17.63 2.60
CA TRP A 106 -1.02 -17.83 4.01
C TRP A 106 -0.79 -16.52 4.77
N GLN A 107 -1.60 -16.27 5.80
CA GLN A 107 -1.48 -15.07 6.62
C GLN A 107 -1.41 -15.38 8.11
N LEU A 108 -0.63 -14.55 8.82
CA LEU A 108 -0.64 -14.45 10.28
C LEU A 108 -1.15 -13.07 10.67
N GLU A 109 -1.98 -13.04 11.72
CA GLU A 109 -2.50 -11.81 12.31
C GLU A 109 -1.38 -11.06 13.06
N PRO A 110 -1.46 -9.72 13.19
CA PRO A 110 -0.42 -8.93 13.87
C PRO A 110 -0.14 -9.39 15.29
N THR A 111 -1.16 -9.87 16.00
CA THR A 111 -1.02 -10.32 17.39
C THR A 111 -0.14 -11.56 17.54
N GLN A 112 0.08 -12.32 16.45
CA GLN A 112 0.90 -13.54 16.44
C GLN A 112 2.36 -13.28 16.08
N VAL A 113 2.72 -12.03 15.74
CA VAL A 113 4.00 -11.67 15.14
C VAL A 113 4.66 -10.55 15.95
N ARG A 114 5.94 -10.73 16.28
CA ARG A 114 6.76 -9.73 16.96
C ARG A 114 8.07 -9.49 16.20
N PHE A 115 8.57 -8.25 16.31
CA PHE A 115 9.87 -7.83 15.81
C PHE A 115 10.74 -7.39 16.99
N GLU A 116 11.68 -8.23 17.39
CA GLU A 116 12.47 -8.05 18.61
C GLU A 116 13.80 -7.31 18.37
N ASN A 117 14.17 -7.04 17.11
CA ASN A 117 15.33 -6.21 16.83
C ASN A 117 15.01 -4.72 17.01
N MET A 118 15.55 -4.10 18.05
CA MET A 118 15.39 -2.65 18.30
C MET A 118 15.89 -1.79 17.13
N ALA A 119 16.95 -2.20 16.43
CA ALA A 119 17.43 -1.48 15.26
C ALA A 119 16.44 -1.53 14.09
N TRP A 120 15.61 -2.56 14.01
CA TRP A 120 14.52 -2.63 13.04
C TRP A 120 13.41 -1.63 13.36
N GLN A 121 13.07 -1.48 14.65
CA GLN A 121 12.09 -0.49 15.11
C GLN A 121 12.55 0.94 14.79
N SER A 122 13.80 1.29 15.14
CA SER A 122 14.37 2.59 14.77
C SER A 122 14.53 2.77 13.26
N GLY A 123 14.73 1.69 12.51
CA GLY A 123 14.76 1.72 11.04
C GLY A 123 13.40 2.02 10.42
N LEU A 124 12.32 1.49 11.00
CA LEU A 124 10.94 1.79 10.60
C LEU A 124 10.56 3.24 10.90
N GLU A 125 11.00 3.81 12.03
CA GLU A 125 10.81 5.23 12.35
C GLU A 125 11.45 6.13 11.28
N LYS A 126 12.68 5.83 10.84
CA LYS A 126 13.34 6.57 9.76
C LYS A 126 12.62 6.38 8.42
N LEU A 127 12.16 5.15 8.14
CA LEU A 127 11.44 4.85 6.90
C LEU A 127 10.11 5.59 6.84
N ARG A 128 9.42 5.72 7.98
CA ARG A 128 8.19 6.51 8.14
C ARG A 128 8.42 7.96 7.75
N ASP A 129 9.52 8.57 8.17
CA ASP A 129 9.81 9.96 7.83
C ASP A 129 10.09 10.12 6.32
N VAL A 130 10.78 9.15 5.69
CA VAL A 130 10.94 9.10 4.23
C VAL A 130 9.60 8.92 3.50
N ILE A 131 8.70 8.10 4.04
CA ILE A 131 7.36 7.92 3.49
C ILE A 131 6.55 9.21 3.60
N ALA A 132 6.61 9.89 4.75
CA ALA A 132 5.93 11.16 4.96
C ALA A 132 6.41 12.22 3.96
N ASP A 133 7.72 12.39 3.83
CA ASP A 133 8.35 13.29 2.84
C ASP A 133 7.89 12.97 1.41
N ARG A 134 8.12 11.73 0.97
CA ARG A 134 7.84 11.35 -0.41
C ARG A 134 6.36 11.36 -0.76
N LEU A 135 5.45 11.11 0.18
CA LEU A 135 4.01 11.14 -0.08
C LEU A 135 3.37 12.52 0.16
N GLY A 136 4.14 13.55 0.52
CA GLY A 136 3.61 14.91 0.77
C GLY A 136 2.92 15.08 2.12
N TYR A 137 3.30 14.30 3.12
CA TYR A 137 2.73 14.26 4.48
C TYR A 137 3.73 14.64 5.58
N GLU A 138 4.78 15.41 5.27
CA GLU A 138 5.85 15.81 6.23
C GLU A 138 5.31 16.37 7.56
N ASP A 139 4.26 17.18 7.48
CA ASP A 139 3.64 17.83 8.65
C ASP A 139 2.59 16.96 9.36
N ILE A 140 2.36 15.72 8.88
CA ILE A 140 1.39 14.79 9.45
C ILE A 140 2.11 13.68 10.22
N PRO A 141 1.78 13.46 11.51
CA PRO A 141 2.37 12.36 12.27
C PRO A 141 1.85 11.02 11.74
N LEU A 142 2.61 10.39 10.85
CA LEU A 142 2.31 9.06 10.36
C LEU A 142 2.65 7.98 11.41
N GLN A 143 1.96 6.85 11.33
CA GLN A 143 2.26 5.65 12.10
C GLN A 143 2.28 4.44 11.18
N CYS A 144 3.31 3.60 11.31
CA CYS A 144 3.32 2.29 10.67
C CYS A 144 2.70 1.26 11.63
N VAL A 145 1.58 0.66 11.21
CA VAL A 145 0.89 -0.38 11.97
C VAL A 145 1.02 -1.70 11.22
N LEU A 146 1.48 -2.75 11.90
CA LEU A 146 1.53 -4.09 11.31
C LEU A 146 0.10 -4.58 11.08
N TYR A 147 -0.26 -4.81 9.82
CA TYR A 147 -1.59 -5.30 9.46
C TYR A 147 -1.66 -6.83 9.31
N LYS A 148 -0.65 -7.45 8.68
CA LYS A 148 -0.51 -8.91 8.57
C LYS A 148 0.88 -9.30 8.07
N LEU A 149 1.29 -10.52 8.37
CA LEU A 149 2.43 -11.17 7.72
C LEU A 149 1.90 -12.16 6.68
N LEU A 150 2.42 -12.11 5.45
CA LEU A 150 2.04 -13.00 4.36
C LEU A 150 3.19 -13.95 4.03
N VAL A 151 2.87 -15.24 3.88
CA VAL A 151 3.79 -16.27 3.40
C VAL A 151 3.30 -16.75 2.04
N TYR A 152 4.20 -16.75 1.05
CA TYR A 152 3.92 -17.24 -0.31
C TYR A 152 4.66 -18.54 -0.56
N GLY A 153 3.92 -19.54 -1.01
CA GLY A 153 4.46 -20.80 -1.49
C GLY A 153 4.89 -20.73 -2.96
N GLU A 154 5.25 -21.89 -3.52
CA GLU A 154 5.60 -21.98 -4.93
C GLU A 154 4.40 -21.56 -5.79
N GLY A 155 4.63 -20.76 -6.84
CA GLY A 155 3.54 -20.27 -7.69
C GLY A 155 2.58 -19.28 -7.01
N GLY A 156 2.84 -18.89 -5.76
CA GLY A 156 2.15 -17.79 -5.10
C GLY A 156 2.42 -16.48 -5.85
N HIS A 157 1.39 -15.68 -6.09
CA HIS A 157 1.54 -14.42 -6.80
C HIS A 157 0.73 -13.31 -6.13
N PHE A 158 1.18 -12.07 -6.24
CA PHE A 158 0.43 -10.89 -5.84
C PHE A 158 -0.20 -10.28 -7.10
N VAL A 159 -1.47 -10.60 -7.36
CA VAL A 159 -2.21 -10.00 -8.47
C VAL A 159 -2.27 -8.50 -8.23
N LYS A 160 -2.11 -7.69 -9.29
CA LYS A 160 -2.33 -6.25 -9.23
C LYS A 160 -3.74 -5.98 -8.69
N HIS A 161 -3.83 -5.36 -7.52
CA HIS A 161 -5.07 -4.85 -6.96
C HIS A 161 -4.85 -3.43 -6.48
N GLN A 162 -5.94 -2.69 -6.41
CA GLN A 162 -5.98 -1.46 -5.63
C GLN A 162 -6.21 -1.88 -4.18
N ASP A 163 -5.28 -1.52 -3.30
CA ASP A 163 -5.53 -1.65 -1.88
C ASP A 163 -6.70 -0.75 -1.50
N THR A 164 -7.69 -1.33 -0.81
CA THR A 164 -8.72 -0.52 -0.16
C THR A 164 -8.22 -0.12 1.20
N GLU A 165 -8.67 1.03 1.68
CA GLU A 165 -8.58 1.40 3.08
C GLU A 165 -9.07 0.21 3.94
N LYS A 166 -8.27 -0.16 4.94
CA LYS A 166 -8.56 -1.28 5.85
C LYS A 166 -8.96 -0.80 7.25
N GLU A 167 -8.55 0.41 7.60
CA GLU A 167 -8.81 1.08 8.88
C GLU A 167 -8.99 2.58 8.62
N ASP A 168 -9.84 3.23 9.42
CA ASP A 168 -10.09 4.67 9.33
C ASP A 168 -8.80 5.46 9.48
N GLY A 169 -8.48 6.29 8.48
CA GLY A 169 -7.27 7.09 8.46
C GLY A 169 -6.05 6.39 7.84
N MET A 170 -6.23 5.21 7.23
CA MET A 170 -5.18 4.58 6.44
C MET A 170 -4.98 5.32 5.10
N ILE A 171 -3.83 5.97 4.96
CA ILE A 171 -3.48 6.76 3.76
C ILE A 171 -2.62 5.99 2.74
N ALA A 172 -1.93 4.93 3.17
CA ALA A 172 -0.98 4.18 2.35
C ALA A 172 -0.72 2.76 2.88
N THR A 173 -0.26 1.87 2.00
CA THR A 173 0.23 0.53 2.35
C THR A 173 1.75 0.50 2.27
N LEU A 174 2.43 0.06 3.33
CA LEU A 174 3.85 -0.29 3.32
C LEU A 174 4.00 -1.81 3.25
N VAL A 175 4.68 -2.31 2.20
CA VAL A 175 5.06 -3.72 2.07
C VAL A 175 6.57 -3.85 2.24
N VAL A 176 7.01 -4.62 3.23
CA VAL A 176 8.42 -4.95 3.44
C VAL A 176 8.64 -6.42 3.11
N GLN A 177 9.47 -6.68 2.11
CA GLN A 177 9.91 -8.02 1.80
C GLN A 177 11.16 -8.36 2.63
N LEU A 178 11.03 -9.35 3.51
CA LEU A 178 12.16 -9.86 4.28
C LEU A 178 13.11 -10.66 3.36
N PRO A 179 14.42 -10.72 3.69
CA PRO A 179 15.35 -11.55 2.93
C PRO A 179 14.87 -13.00 2.87
N SER A 180 14.79 -13.54 1.67
CA SER A 180 14.49 -14.94 1.42
C SER A 180 15.23 -15.38 0.15
N SER A 181 15.56 -16.66 0.06
CA SER A 181 15.94 -17.24 -1.22
C SER A 181 14.66 -17.37 -2.04
N HIS A 182 14.50 -16.51 -3.05
CA HIS A 182 13.38 -16.56 -3.98
C HIS A 182 13.88 -16.28 -5.39
N GLU A 183 13.27 -16.92 -6.38
CA GLU A 183 13.37 -16.51 -7.78
C GLU A 183 12.07 -15.77 -8.17
N GLY A 184 12.12 -14.75 -9.02
CA GLY A 184 10.92 -13.96 -9.37
C GLY A 184 10.44 -13.00 -8.26
N GLY A 185 9.24 -12.42 -8.40
CA GLY A 185 8.64 -11.49 -7.41
C GLY A 185 8.86 -9.99 -7.66
N GLY A 186 9.83 -9.60 -8.49
CA GLY A 186 9.88 -8.26 -9.09
C GLY A 186 8.86 -8.18 -10.22
N SER A 187 7.94 -7.21 -10.17
CA SER A 187 6.94 -6.88 -11.20
C SER A 187 6.74 -7.97 -12.28
N GLY A 188 5.91 -8.97 -11.99
CA GLY A 188 5.29 -9.79 -13.03
C GLY A 188 5.91 -11.15 -13.41
N ARG A 189 6.77 -11.81 -12.61
CA ARG A 189 7.07 -13.25 -12.83
C ARG A 189 7.12 -14.10 -11.56
N LEU A 190 6.62 -15.33 -11.74
CA LEU A 190 6.30 -16.36 -10.73
C LEU A 190 7.51 -16.82 -9.91
N PRO A 191 7.32 -17.09 -8.61
CA PRO A 191 8.33 -17.75 -7.79
C PRO A 191 8.36 -19.27 -7.98
N ARG A 192 9.58 -19.79 -8.08
CA ARG A 192 9.92 -21.20 -7.92
C ARG A 192 10.96 -21.32 -6.80
N TRP A 193 10.89 -22.40 -6.03
CA TRP A 193 11.90 -22.79 -5.04
C TRP A 193 13.05 -23.54 -5.71
#